data_AF-A0AAJ2P0I6-F1
#
_entry.id   AF-A0AAJ2P0I6-F1
#
_cell.length_a   1.000
_cell.length_b   1.000
_cell.length_c   1.000
_cell.angle_alpha   90.00
_cell.angle_beta   90.00
_cell.angle_gamma   90.00
#
_symmetry.space_group_name_H-M   'P 1'
#
loop_
_entity.id
_entity.type
_entity.pdbx_description
1 polymer ?
#
loop_
_entity_poly.entity_id
_entity_poly.type
_entity_poly.pdbx_seq_one_letter_code
_entity_poly.pdbx_strand_id
1 'polypeptide(L)'
;MTTAEPLRSTNLRELMRDTVNLARAGDHRARRVTIGPRSGIVTPHHSPDGELDAADLAAQVWAIGHDEPSDTGTYTEGYYTHQGVPHIVYAPAP
;
A
#
# COMPACT_ATOMS: atom_id res chain seq x y z
N MET A 1 11.93 -12.90 -9.61
CA MET A 1 10.80 -12.42 -8.78
C MET A 1 9.58 -12.31 -9.69
N THR A 2 8.58 -13.17 -9.53
CA THR A 2 7.31 -13.05 -10.27
C THR A 2 6.49 -11.92 -9.65
N THR A 3 6.35 -10.83 -10.40
CA THR A 3 5.46 -9.71 -10.06
C THR A 3 4.05 -10.23 -9.82
N ALA A 4 3.40 -9.79 -8.75
CA ALA A 4 2.01 -10.15 -8.48
C ALA A 4 1.09 -9.67 -9.61
N GLU A 5 0.01 -10.41 -9.86
CA GLU A 5 -0.96 -10.03 -10.89
C GLU A 5 -1.54 -8.62 -10.58
N PRO A 6 -1.60 -7.70 -11.54
CA PRO A 6 -2.19 -6.39 -11.27
C PRO A 6 -3.69 -6.50 -10.93
N LEU A 7 -4.17 -5.68 -10.00
CA LEU A 7 -5.61 -5.50 -9.76
C LEU A 7 -6.12 -4.24 -10.45
N ARG A 8 -7.34 -4.34 -10.98
CA ARG A 8 -8.03 -3.22 -11.62
C ARG A 8 -9.50 -3.23 -11.25
N SER A 9 -10.04 -2.07 -10.89
CA SER A 9 -11.48 -1.86 -10.72
C SER A 9 -11.86 -0.42 -11.07
N THR A 10 -13.15 -0.16 -11.27
CA THR A 10 -13.71 1.19 -11.30
C THR A 10 -14.32 1.60 -9.95
N ASN A 11 -14.38 0.67 -9.00
CA ASN A 11 -14.97 0.85 -7.68
C ASN A 11 -13.88 0.73 -6.59
N LEU A 12 -13.66 1.82 -5.86
CA LEU A 12 -12.63 1.88 -4.82
C LEU A 12 -12.84 0.86 -3.71
N ARG A 13 -14.10 0.63 -3.30
CA ARG A 13 -14.42 -0.34 -2.25
C ARG A 13 -14.09 -1.76 -2.65
N GLU A 14 -14.35 -2.13 -3.90
CA GLU A 14 -14.00 -3.44 -4.44
C GLU A 14 -12.48 -3.61 -4.50
N LEU A 15 -11.76 -2.61 -5.03
CA LEU A 15 -10.31 -2.65 -5.13
C LEU A 15 -9.63 -2.77 -3.76
N MET A 16 -10.10 -2.02 -2.76
CA MET A 16 -9.61 -2.13 -1.38
C MET A 16 -9.85 -3.52 -0.81
N ARG A 17 -11.09 -4.03 -0.93
CA ARG A 17 -11.47 -5.35 -0.42
C ARG A 17 -10.62 -6.45 -1.05
N ASP A 18 -10.47 -6.45 -2.36
CA ASP A 18 -9.75 -7.50 -3.09
C ASP A 18 -8.24 -7.46 -2.76
N THR A 19 -7.67 -6.25 -2.64
CA THR A 19 -6.27 -6.06 -2.23
C THR A 19 -6.02 -6.62 -0.82
N VAL A 20 -6.85 -6.27 0.15
CA VAL A 20 -6.72 -6.75 1.54
C VAL A 20 -6.97 -8.27 1.63
N ASN A 21 -7.94 -8.80 0.88
CA ASN A 21 -8.24 -10.22 0.89
C ASN A 21 -7.09 -11.08 0.34
N LEU A 22 -6.38 -10.61 -0.68
CA LEU A 22 -5.19 -11.31 -1.20
C LEU A 22 -4.05 -11.33 -0.18
N ALA A 23 -3.81 -10.20 0.49
CA ALA A 23 -2.82 -10.15 1.57
C ALA A 23 -3.21 -11.09 2.72
N ARG A 24 -4.47 -11.09 3.15
CA ARG A 24 -4.98 -12.05 4.16
C ARG A 24 -4.87 -13.51 3.72
N ALA A 25 -4.91 -13.78 2.42
CA ALA A 25 -4.72 -15.12 1.85
C ALA A 25 -3.23 -15.51 1.72
N GLY A 26 -2.30 -14.67 2.18
CA GLY A 26 -0.86 -14.94 2.21
C GLY A 26 -0.08 -14.36 1.01
N ASP A 27 -0.74 -13.64 0.09
CA ASP A 27 -0.01 -12.95 -0.99
C ASP A 27 0.48 -11.58 -0.54
N HIS A 28 1.67 -11.57 0.07
CA HIS A 28 2.29 -10.36 0.61
C HIS A 28 3.21 -9.64 -0.38
N ARG A 29 3.14 -9.98 -1.68
CA ARG A 29 3.96 -9.33 -2.71
C ARG A 29 3.43 -7.93 -3.01
N ALA A 30 4.34 -6.99 -3.27
CA ALA A 30 3.98 -5.69 -3.82
C ALA A 30 3.18 -5.87 -5.12
N ARG A 31 2.11 -5.08 -5.28
CA ARG A 31 1.12 -5.27 -6.34
C ARG A 31 0.74 -3.95 -6.99
N ARG A 32 0.64 -3.94 -8.31
CA ARG A 32 0.08 -2.81 -9.05
C ARG A 32 -1.44 -2.81 -8.93
N VAL A 33 -2.00 -1.68 -8.52
CA VAL A 33 -3.45 -1.45 -8.47
C VAL A 33 -3.82 -0.31 -9.41
N THR A 34 -4.98 -0.41 -10.04
CA THR A 34 -5.51 0.61 -10.98
C THR A 34 -6.98 0.90 -10.67
N ILE A 35 -7.32 2.17 -10.52
CA ILE A 35 -8.69 2.66 -10.36
C ILE A 35 -8.99 3.83 -11.28
N GLY A 36 -9.91 3.61 -12.22
CA GLY A 36 -10.19 4.59 -13.28
C GLY A 36 -8.90 4.97 -14.03
N PRO A 37 -8.53 6.26 -14.11
CA PRO A 37 -7.29 6.72 -14.74
C PRO A 37 -6.05 6.59 -13.83
N ARG A 38 -6.22 6.24 -12.55
CA ARG A 38 -5.16 6.27 -11.54
C ARG A 38 -4.55 4.91 -11.33
N SER A 39 -3.27 4.88 -10.98
CA SER A 39 -2.54 3.64 -10.75
C SER A 39 -1.36 3.84 -9.82
N GLY A 40 -1.06 2.83 -9.02
CA GLY A 40 0.06 2.86 -8.08
C GLY A 40 0.50 1.45 -7.70
N ILE A 41 1.54 1.37 -6.88
CA ILE A 41 1.98 0.13 -6.25
C ILE A 41 1.54 0.17 -4.79
N VAL A 42 0.98 -0.93 -4.31
CA VAL A 42 0.68 -1.14 -2.89
C VAL A 42 1.53 -2.28 -2.37
N THR A 43 1.95 -2.18 -1.11
CA THR A 43 2.78 -3.20 -0.45
C THR A 43 2.16 -3.54 0.90
N PRO A 44 1.76 -4.80 1.13
CA PRO A 44 1.32 -5.24 2.44
C PRO A 44 2.44 -5.09 3.47
N HIS A 45 2.15 -4.43 4.58
CA HIS A 45 3.04 -4.34 5.74
C HIS A 45 2.52 -5.20 6.89
N HIS A 46 3.41 -5.53 7.81
CA HIS A 46 3.04 -6.20 9.04
C HIS A 46 3.30 -5.27 10.21
N SER A 47 2.43 -5.30 11.22
CA SER A 47 2.67 -4.67 12.51
C SER A 47 3.82 -5.37 13.25
N PRO A 48 4.35 -4.77 14.33
CA PRO A 48 5.48 -5.34 15.08
C PRO A 48 5.23 -6.74 15.66
N ASP A 49 3.97 -7.12 15.86
CA ASP A 49 3.53 -8.45 16.27
C ASP A 49 3.47 -9.47 15.12
N GLY A 50 3.76 -9.04 13.89
CA GLY A 50 3.79 -9.88 12.70
C GLY A 50 2.43 -10.06 12.02
N GLU A 51 1.39 -9.37 12.48
CA GLU A 51 0.07 -9.38 11.86
C GLU A 51 0.01 -8.45 10.64
N LEU A 52 -0.83 -8.76 9.65
CA LEU A 52 -1.04 -7.88 8.50
C LEU A 52 -1.61 -6.53 8.96
N ASP A 53 -0.93 -5.43 8.62
CA ASP A 53 -1.49 -4.09 8.75
C ASP A 53 -2.47 -3.82 7.59
N ALA A 54 -3.67 -4.35 7.76
CA ALA A 54 -4.74 -4.22 6.78
C ALA A 54 -5.25 -2.78 6.66
N ALA A 55 -5.07 -1.96 7.70
CA ALA A 55 -5.49 -0.56 7.70
C ALA A 55 -4.54 0.28 6.84
N ASP A 56 -3.23 0.10 7.01
CA ASP A 56 -2.21 0.71 6.16
C ASP A 56 -2.42 0.32 4.68
N LEU A 57 -2.59 -0.98 4.41
CA LEU A 57 -2.79 -1.45 3.04
C LEU A 57 -4.05 -0.86 2.39
N ALA A 58 -5.14 -0.71 3.15
CA ALA A 58 -6.35 -0.03 2.67
C ALA A 58 -6.14 1.47 2.44
N ALA A 59 -5.37 2.15 3.30
CA ALA A 59 -5.03 3.56 3.15
C ALA A 59 -4.22 3.83 1.87
N GLN A 60 -3.25 2.95 1.54
CA GLN A 60 -2.49 3.04 0.28
C GLN A 60 -3.41 3.01 -0.95
N VAL A 61 -4.39 2.10 -0.99
CA VAL A 61 -5.36 2.02 -2.09
C VAL A 61 -6.28 3.25 -2.11
N TRP A 62 -6.75 3.71 -0.96
CA TRP A 62 -7.59 4.91 -0.84
C TRP A 62 -6.90 6.14 -1.43
N ALA A 63 -5.63 6.33 -1.10
CA ALA A 63 -4.83 7.46 -1.57
C ALA A 63 -4.67 7.48 -3.09
N ILE A 64 -4.35 6.32 -3.69
CA ILE A 64 -4.32 6.15 -5.16
C ILE A 64 -5.69 6.48 -5.78
N GLY A 65 -6.78 6.10 -5.13
CA GLY A 65 -8.15 6.40 -5.58
C GLY A 65 -8.48 7.89 -5.61
N HIS A 66 -7.94 8.66 -4.65
CA HIS A 66 -8.23 10.08 -4.46
C HIS A 66 -7.18 11.02 -5.06
N ASP A 67 -6.11 10.49 -5.68
CA ASP A 67 -4.95 11.29 -6.11
C ASP A 67 -4.27 12.03 -4.95
N GLU A 68 -4.44 11.50 -3.75
CA GLU A 68 -3.80 12.00 -2.55
C GLU A 68 -2.49 11.25 -2.37
N PRO A 69 -1.43 11.92 -1.87
CA PRO A 69 -0.29 11.18 -1.42
C PRO A 69 -0.77 10.22 -0.33
N SER A 70 -0.37 8.95 -0.42
CA SER A 70 -0.64 7.95 0.64
C SER A 70 -0.07 8.34 2.00
N ASP A 71 0.73 9.40 2.02
CA ASP A 71 1.45 9.91 3.15
C ASP A 71 1.56 11.44 3.03
N THR A 72 0.98 12.20 3.97
CA THR A 72 1.19 13.66 4.05
C THR A 72 2.55 14.00 4.67
N GLY A 73 3.39 13.00 4.96
CA GLY A 73 4.70 13.18 5.57
C GLY A 73 4.64 13.28 7.10
N THR A 74 3.54 12.86 7.72
CA THR A 74 3.40 12.85 9.19
C THR A 74 3.27 11.40 9.68
N TYR A 75 4.30 10.58 9.41
CA TYR A 75 4.47 9.26 10.01
C TYR A 75 5.83 9.16 10.71
N THR A 76 5.80 8.87 12.01
CA THR A 76 6.95 8.61 12.88
C THR A 76 7.36 7.14 12.76
N GLU A 77 8.12 6.81 11.71
CA GLU A 77 8.74 5.51 11.36
C GLU A 77 8.08 4.81 10.16
N GLY A 78 8.73 4.93 9.00
CA GLY A 78 8.26 4.28 7.77
C GLY A 78 9.35 4.14 6.71
N TYR A 79 9.38 2.98 6.06
CA TYR A 79 10.17 2.69 4.87
C TYR A 79 9.28 2.97 3.65
N TYR A 80 9.66 3.91 2.78
CA TYR A 80 8.91 4.20 1.54
C TYR A 80 9.84 4.19 0.33
N THR A 81 9.29 4.07 -0.88
CA THR A 81 10.07 4.16 -2.13
C THR A 81 9.61 5.35 -2.97
N HIS A 82 10.55 6.17 -3.44
CA HIS A 82 10.30 7.31 -4.33
C HIS A 82 11.20 7.20 -5.56
N GLN A 83 10.62 7.26 -6.76
CA GLN A 83 11.35 7.12 -8.03
C GLN A 83 12.24 5.86 -8.14
N GLY A 84 11.84 4.76 -7.48
CA GLY A 84 12.62 3.52 -7.45
C GLY A 84 13.78 3.53 -6.44
N VAL A 85 13.91 4.57 -5.62
CA VAL A 85 14.89 4.67 -4.54
C VAL A 85 14.19 4.39 -3.20
N PRO A 86 14.72 3.49 -2.36
CA PRO A 86 14.22 3.29 -1.01
C PRO A 86 14.66 4.41 -0.06
N HIS A 87 13.73 4.89 0.74
CA HIS A 87 13.92 5.89 1.78
C HIS A 87 13.51 5.31 3.14
N ILE A 88 14.36 5.54 4.13
CA ILE A 88 14.11 5.18 5.54
C ILE A 88 13.99 6.49 6.31
N VAL A 89 12.84 6.72 6.93
CA VAL A 89 12.66 7.86 7.85
C VAL A 89 12.51 7.30 9.26
N TYR A 90 13.50 7.62 10.09
CA TYR A 90 13.45 7.37 11.53
C TYR A 90 12.65 8.49 12.20
N ALA A 91 11.84 8.17 13.20
CA ALA A 91 11.20 9.19 14.02
C ALA A 91 12.27 10.11 14.65
N PRO A 92 12.02 11.43 14.76
CA PRO A 92 12.87 12.27 15.59
C PRO A 92 12.82 11.75 17.02
N ALA A 93 14.00 11.55 17.62
CA ALA A 93 14.11 11.23 19.04
C ALA A 93 13.44 12.34 19.88
N PRO A 94 12.82 12.00 21.02
CA PRO A 94 12.11 12.95 21.87
C PRO A 94 12.98 14.13 22.33
#